data_AF-A0A9E4PRZ5-F1
#
_entry.id   AF-A0A9E4PRZ5-F1
#
_cell.length_a   1.000
_cell.length_b   1.000
_cell.length_c   1.000
_cell.angle_alpha   90.00
_cell.angle_beta   90.00
_cell.angle_gamma   90.00
#
_symmetry.space_group_name_H-M   'P 1'
#
loop_
_entity.id
_entity.type
_entity.pdbx_description
1 polymer ?
#
loop_
_entity_poly.entity_id
_entity_poly.type
_entity_poly.pdbx_seq_one_letter_code
_entity_poly.pdbx_strand_id
1 'polypeptide(L)' 'MNLFRSEEHCRNWASFNPEFEEQLRPLAYWLERFSQERHRARIRPDFISWLAAHSG' A
#
# COMPACT_ATOMS: atom_id res chain seq x y z
N MET A 1 -0.08 -5.77 -5.50
CA MET A 1 -1.39 -5.12 -5.22
C MET A 1 -2.30 -5.42 -6.39
N ASN A 2 -3.50 -5.91 -6.13
CA ASN A 2 -4.52 -6.15 -7.14
C ASN A 2 -5.66 -5.16 -6.91
N LEU A 3 -6.23 -4.62 -8.00
CA LEU A 3 -7.43 -3.80 -7.94
C LEU A 3 -8.63 -4.65 -8.35
N PHE A 4 -9.67 -4.62 -7.54
CA PHE A 4 -10.91 -5.35 -7.78
C PHE A 4 -12.07 -4.37 -7.91
N ARG A 5 -13.10 -4.75 -8.66
CA ARG A 5 -14.32 -3.93 -8.83
C ARG A 5 -15.19 -3.88 -7.58
N SER A 6 -15.11 -4.91 -6.73
CA SER A 6 -15.76 -4.98 -5.43
C SER A 6 -15.03 -6.00 -4.55
N GLU A 7 -15.35 -6.02 -3.25
CA GLU A 7 -14.82 -7.03 -2.32
C GLU A 7 -15.27 -8.45 -2.69
N GLU A 8 -16.48 -8.61 -3.21
CA GLU A 8 -17.00 -9.89 -3.70
C GLU A 8 -16.12 -10.47 -4.82
N HIS A 9 -15.72 -9.63 -5.79
CA HIS A 9 -14.78 -10.05 -6.84
C HIS A 9 -13.41 -10.45 -6.28
N CYS A 10 -12.98 -9.86 -5.16
CA CYS A 10 -11.75 -10.25 -4.49
C CYS A 10 -11.89 -11.62 -3.82
N ARG A 11 -12.97 -11.86 -3.07
CA ARG A 11 -13.22 -13.14 -2.37
C ARG A 11 -13.43 -14.31 -3.34
N ASN A 12 -13.98 -14.05 -4.52
CA ASN A 12 -14.18 -15.05 -5.58
C ASN A 12 -12.94 -15.24 -6.48
N TRP A 13 -11.84 -14.52 -6.24
CA TRP A 13 -10.62 -14.68 -7.01
C TRP A 13 -9.91 -15.98 -6.64
N ALA A 14 -9.44 -16.74 -7.63
CA ALA A 14 -8.84 -18.07 -7.43
C ALA A 14 -7.59 -18.08 -6.51
N SER A 15 -6.94 -16.93 -6.32
CA SER A 15 -5.79 -16.77 -5.44
C SER A 15 -6.11 -15.93 -4.20
N PHE A 16 -7.39 -15.78 -3.86
CA PHE A 16 -7.78 -15.17 -2.60
C PHE A 16 -7.19 -15.95 -1.44
N ASN A 17 -6.43 -15.26 -0.59
CA ASN A 17 -5.94 -15.81 0.66
C ASN A 17 -6.60 -15.06 1.82
N PRO A 18 -7.45 -15.73 2.62
CA PRO A 18 -8.13 -15.14 3.77
C PRO A 18 -7.18 -14.52 4.81
N GLU A 19 -5.94 -14.98 4.91
CA GLU A 19 -4.94 -14.40 5.83
C GLU A 19 -4.64 -12.93 5.53
N PHE A 20 -4.93 -12.47 4.31
CA PHE A 20 -4.74 -11.09 3.89
C PHE A 20 -6.05 -10.31 3.80
N GLU A 21 -7.15 -10.81 4.35
CA GLU A 21 -8.46 -10.12 4.28
C GLU A 21 -8.42 -8.74 4.95
N GLU A 22 -7.62 -8.56 6.01
CA GLU A 22 -7.41 -7.23 6.62
C GLU A 22 -6.80 -6.20 5.65
N GLN A 23 -6.12 -6.66 4.60
CA GLN A 23 -5.53 -5.81 3.56
C GLN A 23 -6.53 -5.50 2.42
N LEU A 24 -7.70 -6.13 2.41
CA LEU A 24 -8.79 -5.77 1.52
C LEU A 24 -9.42 -4.46 2.01
N ARG A 25 -8.90 -3.34 1.49
CA ARG A 25 -9.29 -1.99 1.87
C ARG A 25 -9.79 -1.21 0.64
N PRO A 26 -10.67 -0.22 0.84
CA PRO A 26 -11.06 0.70 -0.23
C PRO A 26 -9.83 1.36 -0.87
N LEU A 27 -9.89 1.66 -2.17
CA LEU A 27 -8.79 2.29 -2.90
C LEU A 27 -8.30 3.58 -2.23
N ALA A 28 -9.21 4.38 -1.69
CA ALA A 28 -8.89 5.64 -1.00
C ALA A 28 -7.92 5.44 0.18
N TYR A 29 -8.07 4.36 0.94
CA TYR A 29 -7.18 4.03 2.06
C TYR A 29 -5.73 3.82 1.58
N TRP A 30 -5.57 3.07 0.49
CA TRP A 30 -4.26 2.80 -0.09
C TRP A 30 -3.68 4.04 -0.77
N LEU A 31 -4.51 4.84 -1.44
CA LEU A 31 -4.08 6.11 -2.04
C LEU A 31 -3.47 7.03 -0.99
N GLU A 32 -4.16 7.23 0.13
CA GLU A 32 -3.65 8.03 1.25
C GLU A 32 -2.33 7.48 1.76
N ARG A 33 -2.29 6.17 2.08
CA ARG A 33 -1.08 5.53 2.60
C ARG A 33 0.13 5.66 1.66
N PHE A 34 -0.07 5.43 0.36
CA PHE A 34 1.02 5.48 -0.62
C PHE A 34 1.36 6.91 -1.07
N SER A 35 0.48 7.89 -0.83
CA SER A 35 0.78 9.30 -1.08
C SER A 35 1.69 9.94 -0.03
N GLN A 36 1.91 9.27 1.12
CA GLN A 36 2.77 9.78 2.18
C GLN A 36 4.18 10.11 1.67
N GLU A 37 4.77 11.18 2.21
CA GLU A 37 6.05 11.71 1.75
C GLU A 37 7.16 10.66 1.76
N ARG A 38 7.18 9.77 2.75
CA ARG A 38 8.15 8.66 2.83
C ARG A 38 8.19 7.79 1.57
N HIS A 39 7.06 7.62 0.88
CA HIS A 39 6.98 6.84 -0.35
C HIS A 39 7.50 7.63 -1.55
N ARG A 40 7.24 8.94 -1.59
CA ARG A 40 7.78 9.85 -2.61
C ARG A 40 9.29 10.03 -2.46
N ALA A 41 9.78 10.11 -1.22
CA ALA A 41 11.19 10.32 -0.89
C ALA A 41 12.11 9.18 -1.34
N ARG A 42 11.56 8.00 -1.67
CA ARG A 42 12.33 6.86 -2.21
C ARG A 42 13.07 7.17 -3.52
N ILE A 43 12.63 8.18 -4.27
CA ILE A 43 13.32 8.60 -5.50
C ILE A 43 14.55 9.48 -5.22
N ARG A 44 14.74 9.94 -3.98
CA ARG A 44 15.85 10.81 -3.64
C ARG A 44 17.18 10.05 -3.74
N PRO A 45 18.25 10.69 -4.23
CA PRO A 45 19.58 10.07 -4.28
C PRO A 45 20.15 9.79 -2.88
N ASP A 46 19.72 10.55 -1.87
CA ASP A 46 20.12 10.44 -0.47
C ASP A 46 19.08 9.73 0.40
N PHE A 47 18.19 8.91 -0.19
CA PHE A 47 17.02 8.35 0.51
C PHE A 47 17.35 7.68 1.86
N ILE A 48 18.43 6.91 1.96
CA ILE A 48 18.82 6.23 3.21
C ILE A 48 19.15 7.25 4.31
N SER A 49 19.93 8.28 3.99
CA SER A 49 20.27 9.36 4.92
C SER A 49 19.04 10.21 5.27
N TRP A 50 18.20 10.51 4.28
CA TRP A 50 16.93 11.21 4.49
C TRP A 50 16.01 10.43 5.43
N LEU A 51 15.85 9.13 5.22
CA LEU A 51 15.00 8.27 6.04
C LEU A 51 15.48 8.25 7.49
N ALA A 52 16.78 8.07 7.72
CA ALA A 52 17.35 8.07 9.08
C ALA A 52 17.06 9.39 9.83
N ALA A 53 17.09 10.53 9.14
CA ALA A 53 16.80 11.83 9.73
C ALA A 53 15.30 12.08 10.03
N HIS A 54 14.39 11.36 9.36
CA HIS A 54 12.94 11.57 9.43
C HIS A 54 12.17 10.39 10.08
N SER A 55 12.88 9.37 10.57
CA SER A 55 12.30 8.20 11.24
C SER A 55 12.24 8.33 12.77
N GLY A 56 12.11 9.56 13.28
CA GLY A 56 11.98 9.84 14.72
C GLY A 56 10.64 9.39 15.29
#